data_AF-A0A534PNW8-F1
#
_entry.id   AF-A0A534PNW8-F1
#
_cell.length_a   1.000
_cell.length_b   1.000
_cell.length_c   1.000
_cell.angle_alpha   90.00
_cell.angle_beta   90.00
_cell.angle_gamma   90.00
#
_symmetry.space_group_name_H-M   'P 1'
#
loop_
_entity.id
_entity.type
_entity.pdbx_description
1 polymer ?
#
loop_
_entity_poly.entity_id
_entity_poly.type
_entity_poly.pdbx_seq_one_letter_code
_entity_poly.pdbx_strand_id
1 'polypeptide(L)'
;MRKGALLLVTGEVKRYRFSKEIQHPEVEVLAEPGAEGSAPALPKRIVPRYATPEGVHPRALRRAVAQAVAEYADLVTGRLPEALAAKRKLPSPADALRALHAPEPDDDLEALAASATPAHERLILEELYLLELGLALRRDEKRRAPGIAMRADGPRLRTALRELPFARGPRARPSDEPAARGRRRQR
;
A
#
# COMPACT_ATOMS: atom_id res chain seq x y z
N MET A 1 -18.61 -33.60 9.41
CA MET A 1 -17.41 -33.97 10.20
C MET A 1 -17.69 -35.29 10.89
N ARG A 2 -16.72 -36.22 10.90
CA ARG A 2 -16.88 -37.52 11.56
C ARG A 2 -16.49 -37.41 13.03
N LYS A 3 -17.21 -38.12 13.89
CA LYS A 3 -16.91 -38.18 15.33
C LYS A 3 -15.52 -38.82 15.52
N GLY A 4 -14.65 -38.17 16.28
CA GLY A 4 -13.27 -38.60 16.50
C GLY A 4 -12.21 -37.94 15.62
N ALA A 5 -12.58 -37.00 14.73
CA ALA A 5 -11.62 -36.21 13.97
C ALA A 5 -10.95 -35.13 14.84
N LEU A 6 -9.66 -34.86 14.59
CA LEU A 6 -8.93 -33.75 15.21
C LEU A 6 -9.15 -32.48 14.38
N LEU A 7 -9.56 -31.40 15.05
CA LEU A 7 -9.92 -30.14 14.40
C LEU A 7 -9.06 -28.99 14.92
N LEU A 8 -8.58 -28.15 14.01
CA LEU A 8 -8.08 -26.81 14.31
C LEU A 8 -9.28 -25.85 14.26
N VAL A 9 -9.60 -25.24 15.40
CA VAL A 9 -10.69 -24.27 15.53
C VAL A 9 -10.08 -22.92 15.83
N THR A 10 -10.39 -21.92 14.99
CA THR A 10 -9.89 -20.55 15.14
C THR A 10 -11.04 -19.57 15.15
N GLY A 11 -11.01 -18.61 16.07
CA GLY A 11 -11.98 -17.53 16.12
C GLY A 11 -11.89 -16.73 17.41
N GLU A 12 -12.68 -15.66 17.48
CA GLU A 12 -12.75 -14.80 18.65
C GLU A 12 -13.52 -15.51 19.78
N VAL A 13 -12.90 -15.64 20.94
CA VAL A 13 -13.55 -16.22 22.13
C VAL A 13 -14.34 -15.13 22.84
N LYS A 14 -15.67 -15.26 22.82
CA LYS A 14 -16.59 -14.38 23.56
C LYS A 14 -17.18 -15.10 24.76
N ARG A 15 -17.55 -14.34 25.79
CA ARG A 15 -18.24 -14.89 26.96
C ARG A 15 -19.74 -14.65 26.81
N TYR A 16 -20.52 -15.73 26.83
CA TYR A 16 -21.97 -15.67 26.81
C TYR A 16 -22.51 -16.35 28.07
N ARG A 17 -23.19 -15.58 28.91
CA ARG A 17 -23.57 -15.97 30.29
C ARG A 17 -22.34 -16.48 31.08
N PHE A 18 -22.36 -17.75 31.46
CA PHE A 18 -21.33 -18.39 32.26
C PHE A 18 -20.32 -19.20 31.42
N SER A 19 -20.48 -19.23 30.08
CA SER A 19 -19.68 -20.04 29.17
C SER A 19 -18.85 -19.19 28.20
N LYS A 20 -17.71 -19.74 27.77
CA LYS A 20 -16.92 -19.20 26.66
C LYS A 20 -17.36 -19.88 25.37
N GLU A 21 -17.62 -19.11 24.33
CA GLU A 21 -18.02 -19.59 23.01
C GLU A 21 -17.26 -18.86 21.91
N ILE A 22 -17.12 -19.50 20.75
CA ILE A 22 -16.59 -18.88 19.54
C ILE A 22 -17.75 -18.75 18.57
N GLN A 23 -18.12 -17.52 18.22
CA GLN A 23 -19.17 -17.26 17.24
C GLN A 23 -18.56 -17.33 15.84
N HIS A 24 -19.11 -18.19 14.98
CA HIS A 24 -18.63 -18.45 13.61
C HIS A 24 -17.14 -18.84 13.52
N PRO A 25 -16.71 -19.95 14.14
CA PRO A 25 -15.32 -20.39 14.06
C PRO A 25 -14.94 -20.80 12.63
N GLU A 26 -13.70 -20.50 12.23
CA GLU A 26 -13.07 -21.24 11.14
C GLU A 26 -12.60 -22.60 11.67
N VAL A 27 -12.98 -23.67 10.97
CA VAL A 27 -12.65 -25.04 11.36
C VAL A 27 -11.91 -25.75 10.22
N GLU A 28 -10.75 -26.30 10.53
CA GLU A 28 -9.91 -27.10 9.62
C GLU A 28 -9.70 -28.49 10.21
N VAL A 29 -9.80 -29.54 9.39
CA VAL A 29 -9.60 -30.93 9.84
C VAL A 29 -8.12 -31.25 9.78
N LEU A 30 -7.51 -31.60 10.91
CA LEU A 30 -6.09 -31.96 11.01
C LEU A 30 -5.86 -33.46 10.85
N ALA A 31 -6.78 -34.30 11.35
CA ALA A 31 -6.71 -35.75 11.22
C ALA A 31 -8.11 -36.39 11.25
N GLU A 32 -8.31 -37.41 10.42
CA GLU A 32 -9.52 -38.23 10.42
C GLU A 32 -9.45 -39.33 11.51
N PRO A 33 -10.61 -39.83 11.98
CA PRO A 33 -10.63 -40.88 13.00
C PRO A 33 -9.96 -42.16 12.48
N GLY A 34 -9.01 -42.71 13.26
CA GLY A 34 -8.27 -43.93 12.89
C GLY A 34 -6.91 -43.69 12.23
N ALA A 35 -6.44 -42.44 12.13
CA ALA A 35 -5.06 -42.14 11.78
C ALA A 35 -4.11 -42.60 12.91
N GLU A 36 -3.43 -43.72 12.72
CA GLU A 36 -2.39 -44.22 13.61
C GLU A 36 -1.09 -43.41 13.40
N GLY A 37 -0.75 -42.56 14.37
CA GLY A 37 0.42 -41.70 14.34
C GLY A 37 0.33 -40.58 15.37
N SER A 38 1.47 -40.05 15.80
CA SER A 38 1.54 -38.92 16.76
C SER A 38 0.66 -37.76 16.29
N ALA A 39 -0.04 -37.10 17.21
CA ALA A 39 -0.93 -35.99 16.88
C ALA A 39 -0.17 -34.96 16.03
N PRO A 40 -0.69 -34.57 14.84
CA PRO A 40 0.01 -33.63 13.98
C PRO A 40 0.26 -32.33 14.73
N ALA A 41 1.49 -31.84 14.70
CA ALA A 41 1.84 -30.54 15.26
C ALA A 41 0.93 -29.47 14.63
N LEU A 42 0.49 -28.50 15.45
CA LEU A 42 -0.29 -27.37 14.96
C LEU A 42 0.50 -26.69 13.82
N PRO A 43 -0.09 -26.50 12.63
CA PRO A 43 0.60 -25.84 11.54
C PRO A 43 0.92 -24.41 11.99
N LYS A 44 2.21 -24.09 12.11
CA LYS A 44 2.66 -22.70 12.15
C LYS A 44 2.42 -22.14 10.74
N ARG A 45 1.51 -21.19 10.62
CA ARG A 45 1.19 -20.54 9.34
C ARG A 45 0.83 -19.09 9.60
N ILE A 46 1.43 -18.19 8.84
CA ILE A 46 0.99 -16.81 8.75
C ILE A 46 -0.09 -16.74 7.66
N VAL A 47 -1.24 -16.15 8.00
CA VAL A 47 -2.39 -16.09 7.08
C VAL A 47 -2.70 -14.62 6.77
N PRO A 48 -2.56 -14.18 5.51
CA PRO A 48 -2.93 -12.83 5.11
C PRO A 48 -4.41 -12.54 5.37
N ARG A 49 -4.70 -11.34 5.88
CA ARG A 49 -6.07 -10.86 6.11
C ARG A 49 -6.48 -9.90 5.01
N TYR A 50 -7.58 -10.22 4.33
CA TYR A 50 -8.16 -9.38 3.29
C TYR A 50 -9.48 -8.77 3.76
N ALA A 51 -9.71 -7.50 3.43
CA ALA A 51 -11.04 -6.91 3.53
C ALA A 51 -11.97 -7.70 2.61
N THR A 52 -12.95 -8.39 3.20
CA THR A 52 -13.80 -9.32 2.46
C THR A 52 -15.09 -8.59 2.05
N PRO A 53 -15.44 -8.55 0.76
CA PRO A 53 -16.73 -8.01 0.32
C PRO A 53 -17.91 -8.78 0.91
N GLU A 54 -19.07 -8.12 1.00
CA GLU A 54 -20.30 -8.79 1.45
C GLU A 54 -20.63 -10.00 0.56
N GLY A 55 -21.06 -11.10 1.18
CA GLY A 55 -21.38 -12.35 0.47
C GLY A 55 -20.18 -13.20 0.05
N VAL A 56 -18.94 -12.74 0.25
CA VAL A 56 -17.72 -13.53 -0.02
C VAL A 56 -17.20 -14.15 1.27
N HIS A 57 -16.89 -15.44 1.25
CA HIS A 57 -16.27 -16.09 2.41
C HIS A 57 -14.76 -15.75 2.45
N PRO A 58 -14.18 -15.32 3.59
CA PRO A 58 -12.76 -14.94 3.69
C PRO A 58 -11.80 -16.02 3.18
N ARG A 59 -12.05 -17.29 3.55
CA ARG A 59 -11.29 -18.45 3.02
C ARG A 59 -11.31 -18.56 1.49
N ALA A 60 -12.45 -18.29 0.85
CA ALA A 60 -12.56 -18.36 -0.61
C ALA A 60 -11.75 -17.23 -1.26
N LEU A 61 -11.84 -16.00 -0.72
CA LEU A 61 -11.04 -14.87 -1.16
C LEU A 61 -9.53 -15.15 -1.01
N ARG A 62 -9.10 -15.66 0.15
CA ARG A 62 -7.70 -16.03 0.37
C ARG A 62 -7.19 -17.03 -0.66
N ARG A 63 -7.99 -18.07 -0.95
CA ARG A 63 -7.64 -19.07 -1.96
C ARG A 63 -7.54 -18.46 -3.36
N ALA A 64 -8.48 -17.61 -3.74
CA ALA A 64 -8.48 -16.94 -5.03
C ALA A 64 -7.25 -16.03 -5.20
N VAL A 65 -6.89 -15.24 -4.17
CA VAL A 65 -5.69 -14.39 -4.19
C VAL A 65 -4.42 -15.24 -4.27
N ALA A 66 -4.31 -16.28 -3.46
CA ALA A 66 -3.14 -17.17 -3.49
C ALA A 66 -2.96 -17.83 -4.87
N GLN A 67 -4.05 -18.29 -5.48
CA GLN A 67 -4.02 -18.85 -6.83
C GLN A 67 -3.60 -17.80 -7.87
N ALA A 68 -4.17 -16.60 -7.81
CA ALA A 68 -3.82 -15.53 -8.74
C ALA A 68 -2.34 -15.14 -8.65
N VAL A 69 -1.79 -15.07 -7.44
CA VAL A 69 -0.36 -14.79 -7.23
C VAL A 69 0.50 -15.95 -7.73
N ALA A 70 0.14 -17.19 -7.44
CA ALA A 70 0.89 -18.36 -7.91
C ALA A 70 0.95 -18.44 -9.44
N GLU A 71 -0.15 -18.15 -10.13
CA GLU A 71 -0.26 -18.28 -11.59
C GLU A 71 0.26 -17.05 -12.35
N TYR A 72 0.06 -15.84 -11.82
CA TYR A 72 0.20 -14.60 -12.60
C TYR A 72 1.22 -13.59 -12.03
N ALA A 73 1.86 -13.84 -10.89
CA ALA A 73 2.81 -12.87 -10.31
C ALA A 73 3.96 -12.52 -11.26
N ASP A 74 4.45 -13.48 -12.05
CA ASP A 74 5.56 -13.25 -12.99
C ASP A 74 5.17 -12.38 -14.20
N LEU A 75 3.87 -12.21 -14.46
CA LEU A 75 3.39 -11.29 -15.50
C LEU A 75 3.45 -9.82 -15.04
N VAL A 76 3.65 -9.57 -13.74
CA VAL A 76 3.72 -8.22 -13.18
C VAL A 76 5.07 -7.61 -13.50
N THR A 77 5.03 -6.60 -14.36
CA THR A 77 6.22 -5.86 -14.80
C THR A 77 6.45 -4.66 -13.88
N GLY A 78 7.63 -4.60 -13.26
CA GLY A 78 8.02 -3.50 -12.40
C GLY A 78 8.18 -2.19 -13.17
N ARG A 79 7.76 -1.07 -12.56
CA ARG A 79 7.92 0.30 -13.08
C ARG A 79 8.94 1.12 -12.30
N LEU A 80 9.38 0.62 -11.14
CA LEU A 80 10.44 1.26 -10.38
C LEU A 80 11.77 1.16 -11.14
N PRO A 81 12.55 2.26 -11.30
CA PRO A 81 13.84 2.21 -11.95
C PRO A 81 14.78 1.18 -11.29
N GLU A 82 15.41 0.33 -12.08
CA GLU A 82 16.24 -0.77 -11.57
C GLU A 82 17.38 -0.29 -10.65
N ALA A 83 18.01 0.84 -10.99
CA ALA A 83 19.05 1.44 -10.16
C ALA A 83 18.54 1.81 -8.74
N LEU A 84 17.28 2.23 -8.61
CA LEU A 84 16.68 2.55 -7.33
C LEU A 84 16.33 1.28 -6.55
N ALA A 85 15.77 0.28 -7.23
CA ALA A 85 15.47 -1.02 -6.63
C ALA A 85 16.75 -1.69 -6.11
N ALA A 86 17.82 -1.71 -6.92
CA ALA A 86 19.12 -2.28 -6.54
C ALA A 86 19.74 -1.53 -5.35
N LYS A 87 19.73 -0.19 -5.36
CA LYS A 87 20.26 0.63 -4.25
C LYS A 87 19.59 0.32 -2.92
N ARG A 88 18.29 0.02 -2.94
CA ARG A 88 17.48 -0.28 -1.74
C ARG A 88 17.34 -1.79 -1.48
N LYS A 89 17.98 -2.64 -2.28
CA LYS A 89 17.91 -4.11 -2.19
C LYS A 89 16.48 -4.64 -2.22
N LEU A 90 15.63 -4.05 -3.04
CA LEU A 90 14.22 -4.41 -3.13
C LEU A 90 14.02 -5.64 -4.01
N PRO A 91 13.12 -6.57 -3.63
CA PRO A 91 12.80 -7.74 -4.44
C PRO A 91 12.16 -7.35 -5.78
N SER A 92 12.02 -8.32 -6.68
CA SER A 92 11.18 -8.17 -7.87
C SER A 92 9.71 -7.96 -7.46
N PRO A 93 8.85 -7.38 -8.32
CA PRO A 93 7.42 -7.27 -8.03
C PRO A 93 6.77 -8.64 -7.77
N ALA A 94 7.16 -9.65 -8.55
CA ALA A 94 6.63 -11.00 -8.42
C ALA A 94 6.98 -11.61 -7.05
N ASP A 95 8.23 -11.48 -6.62
CA ASP A 95 8.68 -11.98 -5.31
C ASP A 95 8.05 -11.19 -4.16
N ALA A 96 7.88 -9.88 -4.32
CA ALA A 96 7.17 -9.06 -3.34
C ALA A 96 5.72 -9.54 -3.17
N LEU A 97 5.00 -9.79 -4.26
CA LEU A 97 3.63 -10.30 -4.21
C LEU A 97 3.57 -11.68 -3.54
N ARG A 98 4.48 -12.59 -3.87
CA ARG A 98 4.54 -13.91 -3.23
C ARG A 98 4.80 -13.80 -1.74
N ALA A 99 5.78 -13.02 -1.32
CA ALA A 99 6.13 -12.84 0.09
C ALA A 99 4.97 -12.27 0.92
N LEU A 100 4.13 -11.40 0.36
CA LEU A 100 3.00 -10.80 1.08
C LEU A 100 1.75 -11.67 1.08
N HIS A 101 1.51 -12.43 0.01
CA HIS A 101 0.28 -13.23 -0.15
C HIS A 101 0.44 -14.71 0.21
N ALA A 102 1.68 -15.20 0.31
CA ALA A 102 2.04 -16.54 0.76
C ALA A 102 3.27 -16.47 1.70
N PRO A 103 3.15 -15.80 2.87
CA PRO A 103 4.24 -15.72 3.83
C PRO A 103 4.56 -17.11 4.43
N GLU A 104 5.84 -17.35 4.67
CA GLU A 104 6.33 -18.58 5.26
C GLU A 104 6.09 -18.58 6.79
N PRO A 105 6.03 -19.75 7.44
CA PRO A 105 5.80 -19.87 8.88
C PRO A 105 6.81 -19.12 9.76
N ASP A 106 8.04 -18.97 9.28
CA ASP A 106 9.17 -18.39 10.01
C ASP A 106 9.44 -16.93 9.60
N ASP A 107 8.59 -16.33 8.76
CA ASP A 107 8.67 -14.91 8.42
C ASP A 107 8.40 -14.03 9.65
N ASP A 108 9.02 -12.84 9.67
CA ASP A 108 8.84 -11.85 10.74
C ASP A 108 7.42 -11.28 10.72
N LEU A 109 6.57 -11.81 11.60
CA LEU A 109 5.17 -11.40 11.75
C LEU A 109 5.04 -9.93 12.17
N GLU A 110 5.96 -9.40 12.99
CA GLU A 110 5.90 -8.00 13.42
C GLU A 110 6.21 -7.08 12.24
N ALA A 111 7.24 -7.39 11.45
CA ALA A 111 7.56 -6.63 10.24
C ALA A 111 6.44 -6.71 9.18
N LEU A 112 5.81 -7.88 9.01
CA LEU A 112 4.64 -8.04 8.14
C LEU A 112 3.46 -7.18 8.62
N ALA A 113 3.15 -7.23 9.92
CA ALA A 113 2.05 -6.44 10.51
C ALA A 113 2.31 -4.93 10.43
N ALA A 114 3.56 -4.50 10.57
CA ALA A 114 3.97 -3.11 10.47
C ALA A 114 4.15 -2.61 9.02
N SER A 115 3.92 -3.45 8.01
CA SER A 115 4.19 -3.15 6.60
C SER A 115 5.64 -2.70 6.34
N ALA A 116 6.58 -3.29 7.08
CA ALA A 116 7.99 -2.87 7.13
C ALA A 116 8.95 -3.82 6.40
N THR A 117 8.41 -4.85 5.71
CA THR A 117 9.24 -5.78 4.94
C THR A 117 9.72 -5.17 3.62
N PRO A 118 10.83 -5.66 3.03
CA PRO A 118 11.28 -5.22 1.70
C PRO A 118 10.23 -5.40 0.60
N ALA A 119 9.33 -6.40 0.75
CA ALA A 119 8.22 -6.61 -0.15
C ALA A 119 7.18 -5.48 -0.07
N HIS A 120 6.84 -5.01 1.14
CA HIS A 120 6.00 -3.82 1.32
C HIS A 120 6.69 -2.58 0.76
N GLU A 121 7.95 -2.35 1.10
CA GLU A 121 8.71 -1.19 0.61
C GLU A 121 8.76 -1.18 -0.93
N ARG A 122 8.95 -2.34 -1.57
CA ARG A 122 8.92 -2.48 -3.02
C ARG A 122 7.62 -1.94 -3.63
N LEU A 123 6.47 -2.42 -3.15
CA LEU A 123 5.17 -2.04 -3.72
C LEU A 123 4.80 -0.58 -3.39
N ILE A 124 5.06 -0.14 -2.16
CA ILE A 124 4.79 1.24 -1.71
C ILE A 124 5.60 2.24 -2.54
N LEU A 125 6.90 2.00 -2.72
CA LEU A 125 7.76 2.90 -3.50
C LEU A 125 7.38 2.91 -4.97
N GLU A 126 6.96 1.77 -5.52
CA GLU A 126 6.54 1.68 -6.91
C GLU A 126 5.25 2.48 -7.17
N GLU A 127 4.26 2.38 -6.29
CA GLU A 127 3.04 3.18 -6.37
C GLU A 127 3.33 4.68 -6.23
N LEU A 128 4.14 5.07 -5.24
CA LEU A 128 4.53 6.47 -5.04
C LEU A 128 5.31 7.02 -6.23
N TYR A 129 6.21 6.23 -6.81
CA TYR A 129 6.96 6.60 -8.01
C TYR A 129 6.03 6.88 -9.19
N LEU A 130 5.05 6.00 -9.43
CA LEU A 130 4.06 6.18 -10.50
C LEU A 130 3.19 7.42 -10.29
N LEU A 131 2.76 7.67 -9.05
CA LEU A 131 2.01 8.86 -8.68
C LEU A 131 2.80 10.14 -8.96
N GLU A 132 4.04 10.23 -8.46
CA GLU A 132 4.89 11.41 -8.64
C GLU A 132 5.31 11.61 -10.10
N LEU A 133 5.55 10.53 -10.84
CA LEU A 133 5.80 10.59 -12.27
C LEU A 133 4.60 11.20 -13.02
N GLY A 134 3.38 10.75 -12.70
CA GLY A 134 2.16 11.32 -13.25
C GLY A 134 2.00 12.82 -12.92
N LEU A 135 2.29 13.21 -11.69
CA LEU A 135 2.27 14.63 -11.27
C LEU A 135 3.35 15.46 -11.99
N ALA A 136 4.55 14.90 -12.17
CA ALA A 136 5.63 15.56 -12.89
C ALA A 136 5.27 15.81 -14.36
N LEU A 137 4.70 14.81 -15.05
CA LEU A 137 4.23 14.94 -16.43
C LEU A 137 3.15 16.02 -16.55
N ARG A 138 2.15 16.03 -15.65
CA ARG A 138 1.11 17.08 -15.63
C ARG A 138 1.67 18.48 -15.37
N ARG A 139 2.68 18.60 -14.50
CA ARG A 139 3.36 19.89 -14.25
C ARG A 139 4.16 20.33 -15.47
N ASP A 140 4.75 19.39 -16.20
CA ASP A 140 5.48 19.65 -17.43
C ASP A 140 4.57 20.18 -18.53
N GLU A 141 3.44 19.51 -18.76
CA GLU A 141 2.40 19.95 -19.70
C GLU A 141 1.89 21.36 -19.36
N LYS A 142 1.55 21.61 -18.09
CA LYS A 142 1.13 22.94 -17.61
C LYS A 142 2.22 24.00 -17.80
N ARG A 143 3.50 23.63 -17.72
CA ARG A 143 4.62 24.56 -17.96
C ARG A 143 4.81 24.87 -19.44
N ARG A 144 4.49 23.92 -20.33
CA ARG A 144 4.54 24.11 -21.78
C ARG A 144 3.41 25.00 -22.29
N ALA A 145 2.26 25.01 -21.63
CA ALA A 145 1.18 25.94 -21.95
C ALA A 145 1.64 27.41 -21.73
N PRO A 146 1.46 28.31 -22.71
CA PRO A 146 1.84 29.70 -22.54
C PRO A 146 0.99 30.35 -21.46
N GLY A 147 1.63 30.74 -20.35
CA GLY A 147 0.99 31.55 -19.32
C GLY A 147 0.94 33.02 -19.70
N ILE A 148 -0.15 33.71 -19.37
CA ILE A 148 -0.22 35.18 -19.48
C ILE A 148 0.59 35.77 -18.31
N ALA A 149 1.70 36.42 -18.63
CA ALA A 149 2.49 37.12 -17.63
C ALA A 149 1.75 38.38 -17.16
N MET A 150 1.28 38.38 -15.92
CA MET A 150 0.76 39.60 -15.28
C MET A 150 1.94 40.39 -14.73
N ARG A 151 2.19 41.57 -15.30
CA ARG A 151 3.11 42.55 -14.72
C ARG A 151 2.44 43.20 -13.52
N ALA A 152 2.91 42.85 -12.33
CA ALA A 152 2.39 43.31 -11.05
C ALA A 152 3.34 44.35 -10.42
N ASP A 153 3.66 45.41 -11.17
CA ASP A 153 4.58 46.49 -10.78
C ASP A 153 3.96 47.88 -10.99
N GLY A 154 2.64 47.95 -11.20
CA GLY A 154 1.92 49.20 -11.40
C GLY A 154 1.74 50.05 -10.13
N PRO A 155 1.57 51.37 -10.26
CA PRO A 155 1.37 52.28 -9.13
C PRO A 155 0.12 51.95 -8.30
N ARG A 156 -0.94 51.41 -8.92
CA ARG A 156 -2.16 50.97 -8.24
C ARG A 156 -1.92 49.82 -7.26
N LEU A 157 -1.07 48.86 -7.64
CA LEU A 157 -0.71 47.76 -6.76
C LEU A 157 0.12 48.26 -5.57
N ARG A 158 1.07 49.18 -5.80
CA ARG A 158 1.85 49.79 -4.71
C ARG A 158 0.96 50.56 -3.73
N THR A 159 -0.06 51.28 -4.22
CA THR A 159 -1.02 51.99 -3.36
C THR A 159 -1.88 51.01 -2.57
N ALA A 160 -2.50 50.03 -3.23
CA ALA A 160 -3.31 49.02 -2.54
C ALA A 160 -2.51 48.25 -1.47
N LEU A 161 -1.22 47.98 -1.72
CA LEU A 161 -0.34 47.31 -0.77
C LEU A 161 0.07 48.19 0.43
N ARG A 162 -0.01 49.52 0.33
CA ARG A 162 0.23 50.46 1.43
C ARG A 162 -1.01 50.68 2.30
N GLU A 163 -2.19 50.53 1.72
CA GLU A 163 -3.48 50.73 2.40
C GLU A 163 -3.96 49.50 3.17
N LEU A 164 -3.18 48.40 3.16
CA LEU A 164 -3.52 47.20 3.91
C LEU A 164 -3.49 47.48 5.43
N PRO A 165 -4.55 47.12 6.17
CA PRO A 165 -4.64 47.38 7.62
C PRO A 165 -3.82 46.40 8.47
N PHE A 166 -2.93 45.61 7.84
CA PHE A 166 -2.10 44.61 8.51
C PHE A 166 -0.72 44.49 7.84
N ALA A 167 0.29 44.15 8.64
CA ALA A 167 1.62 43.85 8.14
C ALA A 167 1.61 42.55 7.32
N ARG A 168 2.36 42.51 6.21
CA ARG A 168 2.44 41.30 5.41
C ARG A 168 3.13 40.19 6.22
N GLY A 169 2.46 39.05 6.33
CA GLY A 169 3.02 37.89 7.04
C GLY A 169 4.27 37.31 6.36
N PRO A 170 4.99 36.40 7.04
CA PRO A 170 6.30 35.87 6.61
C PRO A 170 6.33 35.11 5.28
N ARG A 171 5.18 34.87 4.63
CA ARG A 171 5.07 34.25 3.29
C ARG A 171 4.95 35.25 2.15
N ALA A 172 5.03 36.55 2.42
CA ALA A 172 5.02 37.56 1.38
C ALA A 172 6.33 37.46 0.57
N ARG A 173 6.26 36.83 -0.61
CA ARG A 173 7.40 36.80 -1.54
C ARG A 173 7.76 38.23 -1.95
N PRO A 174 9.05 38.60 -1.98
CA PRO A 174 9.47 39.88 -2.51
C PRO A 174 9.03 40.01 -3.98
N SER A 175 8.50 41.18 -4.33
CA SER A 175 8.06 41.52 -5.69
C SER A 175 9.20 41.54 -6.72
N ASP A 176 10.46 41.45 -6.25
CA ASP A 176 11.67 41.50 -7.07
C ASP A 176 12.22 40.12 -7.44
N GLU A 177 11.59 39.02 -7.01
CA GLU A 177 11.94 37.70 -7.53
C GLU A 177 11.50 37.67 -9.01
N PRO A 178 12.43 37.58 -9.98
CA PRO A 178 12.04 37.53 -11.37
C PRO A 178 11.10 36.34 -11.52
N ALA A 179 9.90 36.58 -12.03
CA ALA A 179 9.00 35.52 -12.42
C ALA A 179 9.76 34.58 -13.37
N ALA A 180 10.35 33.51 -12.83
CA ALA A 180 11.03 32.47 -13.57
C ALA A 180 10.01 31.56 -14.28
N ARG A 181 8.89 32.14 -14.71
CA ARG A 181 7.87 31.57 -15.58
C ARG A 181 7.59 32.58 -16.67
N GLY A 182 8.04 32.24 -17.88
CA GLY A 182 7.63 32.94 -19.09
C GLY A 182 8.66 33.93 -19.65
N ARG A 183 9.91 33.49 -19.87
CA ARG A 183 10.72 34.10 -20.94
C ARG A 183 11.36 33.01 -21.79
N ARG A 184 10.70 32.65 -22.89
CA ARG A 184 11.44 32.19 -24.07
C ARG A 184 11.01 32.99 -25.29
N ARG A 185 12.06 33.46 -25.96
CA ARG A 185 12.12 34.34 -27.13
C ARG A 185 11.33 33.72 -28.28
N GLN A 186 10.48 34.53 -28.91
CA GLN A 186 9.98 34.26 -30.25
C GLN A 186 11.16 34.35 -31.22
N ARG A 187 11.29 33.34 -32.08
CA ARG A 187 11.96 33.43 -33.38
C ARG A 187 10.88 33.56 -34.43
#